data_AF-A0A963DDL7-F1
#
_entry.id   AF-A0A963DDL7-F1
#
_cell.length_a   1.000
_cell.length_b   1.000
_cell.length_c   1.000
_cell.angle_alpha   90.00
_cell.angle_beta   90.00
_cell.angle_gamma   90.00
#
_symmetry.space_group_name_H-M   'P 1'
#
loop_
_entity.id
_entity.type
_entity.pdbx_description
1 polymer ?
#
loop_
_entity_poly.entity_id
_entity_poly.type
_entity_poly.pdbx_seq_one_letter_code
_entity_poly.pdbx_strand_id
1 'polypeptide(L)'
;MIAIDLARALARRFAGAADGPSCLAAFRAEYPLLRFYGCSEDDIPPRLSPWVAVEGVAVYLVDASAHCLSLTGDPESACGLVFAIEAGD
;
A
#
# COMPACT_ATOMS: atom_id res chain seq x y z
N MET A 1 11.22 -2.65 9.51
CA MET A 1 10.17 -3.67 9.37
C MET A 1 8.80 -3.02 9.47
N ILE A 2 8.00 -3.15 8.43
CA ILE A 2 6.59 -2.72 8.45
C ILE A 2 5.78 -3.82 9.16
N ALA A 3 5.02 -3.46 10.19
CA ALA A 3 4.19 -4.42 10.90
C ALA A 3 2.93 -4.74 10.08
N ILE A 4 2.56 -6.04 10.00
CA ILE A 4 1.36 -6.47 9.26
C ILE A 4 0.07 -5.86 9.83
N ASP A 5 0.03 -5.62 11.14
CA ASP A 5 -1.11 -4.98 11.80
C ASP A 5 -1.26 -3.50 11.39
N LEU A 6 -0.13 -2.78 11.26
CA LEU A 6 -0.12 -1.41 10.75
C LEU A 6 -0.65 -1.36 9.31
N ALA A 7 -0.20 -2.26 8.44
CA ALA A 7 -0.69 -2.32 7.06
C ALA A 7 -2.20 -2.61 7.01
N ARG A 8 -2.71 -3.52 7.83
CA ARG A 8 -4.15 -3.79 7.95
C ARG A 8 -4.92 -2.56 8.43
N ALA A 9 -4.41 -1.85 9.44
CA ALA A 9 -5.05 -0.64 9.96
C ALA A 9 -5.12 0.47 8.90
N LEU A 10 -4.04 0.68 8.16
CA LEU A 10 -4.02 1.66 7.08
C LEU A 10 -4.91 1.25 5.90
N ALA A 11 -4.96 -0.04 5.55
CA ALA A 11 -5.84 -0.55 4.50
C ALA A 11 -7.31 -0.24 4.80
N ARG A 12 -7.78 -0.53 6.02
CA ARG A 12 -9.15 -0.21 6.46
C ARG A 12 -9.45 1.29 6.40
N ARG A 13 -8.48 2.11 6.81
CA ARG A 13 -8.61 3.57 6.77
C ARG A 13 -8.65 4.10 5.33
N PHE A 14 -7.94 3.45 4.41
CA PHE A 14 -7.99 3.76 2.98
C PHE A 14 -9.32 3.32 2.35
N ALA A 15 -9.81 2.12 2.67
CA ALA A 15 -11.09 1.61 2.18
C ALA A 15 -12.28 2.49 2.60
N GLY A 16 -12.25 3.04 3.82
CA GLY A 16 -13.27 3.98 4.30
C GLY A 16 -13.05 5.45 3.91
N ALA A 17 -11.99 5.76 3.16
CA ALA A 17 -11.69 7.14 2.78
C ALA A 17 -12.56 7.59 1.61
N ALA A 18 -13.14 8.79 1.71
CA ALA A 18 -13.88 9.39 0.61
C ALA A 18 -12.98 9.74 -0.60
N ASP A 19 -11.69 10.00 -0.34
CA ASP A 19 -10.72 10.39 -1.35
C ASP A 19 -9.35 9.74 -1.04
N GLY A 20 -8.91 8.88 -1.95
CA GLY A 20 -7.62 8.18 -1.86
C GLY A 20 -6.41 9.12 -1.71
N PRO A 21 -6.21 10.12 -2.61
CA PRO A 21 -5.02 10.97 -2.54
C PRO A 21 -4.97 11.81 -1.25
N SER A 22 -6.12 12.30 -0.75
CA SER A 22 -6.18 12.99 0.54
C SER A 22 -5.80 12.06 1.70
N CYS A 23 -6.24 10.80 1.65
CA CYS A 23 -5.88 9.79 2.66
C CYS A 23 -4.37 9.49 2.64
N LEU A 24 -3.77 9.35 1.46
CA LEU A 24 -2.31 9.18 1.31
C LEU A 24 -1.54 10.39 1.84
N ALA A 25 -2.02 11.61 1.60
CA ALA A 25 -1.41 12.82 2.13
C ALA A 25 -1.39 12.82 3.67
N ALA A 26 -2.49 12.38 4.30
CA ALA A 26 -2.56 12.21 5.75
C ALA A 26 -1.57 11.15 6.25
N PHE A 27 -1.47 9.99 5.57
CA PHE A 27 -0.51 8.95 5.94
C PHE A 27 0.93 9.43 5.83
N ARG A 28 1.26 10.21 4.79
CA ARG A 28 2.61 10.80 4.63
C ARG A 28 2.92 11.83 5.70
N ALA A 29 1.91 12.52 6.23
CA ALA A 29 2.08 13.44 7.35
C ALA A 29 2.28 12.69 8.69
N GLU A 30 1.53 11.61 8.92
CA GLU A 30 1.66 10.77 10.12
C GLU A 30 2.94 9.92 10.12
N TYR A 31 3.35 9.41 8.95
CA TYR A 31 4.50 8.53 8.77
C TYR A 31 5.44 9.06 7.68
N PRO A 32 6.21 10.12 7.94
CA PRO A 32 7.08 10.74 6.94
C PRO A 32 8.24 9.84 6.48
N LEU A 33 8.56 8.81 7.25
CA LEU A 33 9.58 7.81 6.93
C LEU A 33 9.07 6.71 5.98
N LEU A 34 7.75 6.58 5.83
CA LEU A 34 7.12 5.58 4.96
C LEU A 34 6.61 6.25 3.69
N ARG A 35 6.74 5.54 2.57
CA ARG A 35 6.17 5.99 1.30
C ARG A 35 4.81 5.33 1.09
N PHE A 36 3.83 6.11 0.68
CA PHE A 36 2.48 5.63 0.38
C PHE A 36 2.10 5.99 -1.04
N TYR A 37 1.55 5.01 -1.74
CA TYR A 37 1.10 5.12 -3.12
C TYR A 37 -0.30 4.54 -3.24
N GLY A 38 -1.12 5.12 -4.13
CA GLY A 38 -2.44 4.60 -4.44
C GLY A 38 -2.52 4.35 -5.93
N CYS A 39 -2.90 3.14 -6.32
CA CYS A 39 -3.11 2.73 -7.71
C CYS A 39 -4.43 1.95 -7.83
N SER A 40 -4.84 1.67 -9.06
CA SER A 40 -5.87 0.66 -9.31
C SER A 40 -5.23 -0.73 -9.33
N GLU A 41 -5.99 -1.79 -9.03
CA GLU A 41 -5.46 -3.15 -9.16
C GLU A 41 -5.01 -3.50 -10.59
N ASP A 42 -5.60 -2.87 -11.61
CA ASP A 42 -5.18 -3.01 -13.01
C ASP A 42 -3.72 -2.54 -13.27
N ASP A 43 -3.23 -1.60 -12.46
CA ASP A 43 -1.86 -1.09 -12.54
C ASP A 43 -0.85 -2.03 -11.84
N ILE A 44 -1.35 -3.03 -11.11
CA ILE A 44 -0.54 -4.03 -10.42
C ILE A 44 -0.40 -5.28 -11.30
N PRO A 45 0.81 -5.82 -11.48
CA PRO A 45 0.99 -7.04 -12.24
C PRO A 45 0.18 -8.20 -11.61
N PRO A 46 -0.66 -8.91 -12.36
CA PRO A 46 -1.56 -9.95 -11.84
C PRO A 46 -0.85 -11.18 -11.27
N ARG A 47 0.48 -11.25 -11.42
CA ARG A 47 1.33 -12.32 -10.87
C ARG A 47 1.80 -12.01 -9.45
N LEU A 48 1.59 -10.78 -8.97
CA LEU A 48 2.00 -10.36 -7.65
C LEU A 48 0.86 -10.60 -6.66
N SER A 49 1.14 -11.31 -5.58
CA SER A 49 0.16 -11.51 -4.51
C SER A 49 0.20 -10.32 -3.54
N PRO A 50 -0.96 -9.78 -3.15
CA PRO A 50 -1.01 -8.75 -2.13
C PRO A 50 -0.49 -9.28 -0.80
N TRP A 51 0.24 -8.45 -0.09
CA TRP A 51 0.74 -8.78 1.25
C TRP A 51 -0.40 -8.81 2.27
N VAL A 52 -1.34 -7.89 2.12
CA VAL A 52 -2.57 -7.79 2.93
C VAL A 52 -3.70 -7.38 2.00
N ALA A 53 -4.86 -8.01 2.10
CA ALA A 53 -6.08 -7.56 1.42
C ALA A 53 -7.19 -7.37 2.46
N VAL A 54 -7.85 -6.21 2.44
CA VAL A 54 -8.92 -5.86 3.38
C VAL A 54 -9.96 -5.01 2.67
N GLU A 55 -11.23 -5.42 2.73
CA GLU A 55 -12.38 -4.61 2.27
C GLU A 55 -12.24 -4.10 0.82
N GLY A 56 -11.72 -4.93 -0.09
CA GLY A 56 -11.50 -4.54 -1.50
C GLY A 56 -10.28 -3.66 -1.72
N VAL A 57 -9.40 -3.53 -0.73
CA VAL A 57 -8.11 -2.85 -0.84
C VAL A 57 -6.99 -3.86 -0.67
N ALA A 58 -6.25 -4.06 -1.75
CA ALA A 58 -5.04 -4.88 -1.80
C ALA A 58 -3.81 -4.01 -1.49
N VAL A 59 -3.01 -4.44 -0.51
CA VAL A 59 -1.82 -3.74 -0.05
C VAL A 59 -0.58 -4.50 -0.47
N TYR A 60 0.31 -3.80 -1.15
CA TYR A 60 1.59 -4.31 -1.60
C TYR A 60 2.73 -3.56 -0.93
N LEU A 61 3.83 -4.25 -0.71
CA LEU A 61 5.03 -3.64 -0.14
C LEU A 61 5.91 -3.11 -1.26
N VAL A 62 6.53 -1.96 -1.04
CA VAL A 62 7.54 -1.41 -1.95
C VAL A 62 8.86 -1.26 -1.26
N ASP A 63 9.90 -1.72 -1.94
CA ASP A 63 11.28 -1.40 -1.67
C ASP A 63 11.72 -0.23 -2.56
N ALA A 64 12.49 0.66 -1.96
CA ALA A 64 13.14 1.78 -2.64
C ALA A 64 14.61 1.88 -2.21
N SER A 65 15.18 0.75 -1.75
CA SER A 65 16.60 0.63 -1.47
C SER A 65 17.43 0.57 -2.76
N ALA A 66 16.83 0.21 -3.89
CA ALA A 66 17.44 0.24 -5.22
C ALA A 66 17.21 1.57 -5.98
N HIS A 67 17.80 1.70 -7.17
CA HIS A 67 17.66 2.87 -8.04
C HIS A 67 16.23 3.08 -8.58
N CYS A 68 15.39 2.04 -8.53
CA CYS A 68 13.99 2.08 -8.95
C CYS A 68 13.09 1.55 -7.82
N LEU A 69 11.90 2.13 -7.71
CA LEU A 69 10.86 1.66 -6.80
C LEU A 69 10.38 0.28 -7.28
N SER A 70 10.48 -0.73 -6.41
CA SER A 70 10.18 -2.11 -6.77
C SER A 70 9.20 -2.71 -5.77
N LEU A 71 8.23 -3.45 -6.25
CA LEU A 71 7.32 -4.21 -5.39
C LEU A 71 8.08 -5.39 -4.77
N THR A 72 7.88 -5.63 -3.48
CA THR A 72 8.56 -6.69 -2.73
C THR A 72 7.56 -7.51 -1.91
N GLY A 73 7.90 -8.75 -1.60
CA GLY A 73 7.16 -9.58 -0.62
C GLY A 73 7.73 -9.47 0.80
N ASP A 74 8.87 -8.79 0.96
CA ASP A 74 9.65 -8.77 2.20
C ASP A 74 9.35 -7.51 3.03
N PRO A 75 8.63 -7.62 4.16
CA PRO A 75 8.31 -6.48 5.03
C PRO A 75 9.54 -5.92 5.77
N GLU A 76 10.65 -6.65 5.75
CA GLU A 76 11.92 -6.25 6.36
C GLU A 76 12.65 -5.20 5.52
N SER A 77 12.70 -5.40 4.20
CA SER A 77 13.28 -4.46 3.24
C SER A 77 12.29 -3.39 2.78
N ALA A 78 10.99 -3.60 2.97
CA ALA A 78 9.97 -2.65 2.55
C ALA A 78 10.14 -1.27 3.21
N CYS A 79 10.10 -0.24 2.37
CA CYS A 79 10.19 1.17 2.75
C CYS A 79 8.85 1.92 2.53
N GLY A 80 7.83 1.23 2.00
CA GLY A 80 6.52 1.82 1.77
C GLY A 80 5.44 0.80 1.46
N LEU A 81 4.23 1.33 1.24
CA LEU A 81 3.01 0.59 0.98
C LEU A 81 2.30 1.18 -0.25
N VAL A 82 1.81 0.29 -1.11
CA VAL A 82 0.93 0.61 -2.24
C VAL A 82 -0.45 0.08 -1.90
N PHE A 83 -1.47 0.94 -1.97
CA PHE A 83 -2.86 0.57 -1.83
C PHE A 83 -3.47 0.48 -3.23
N ALA A 84 -3.88 -0.71 -3.62
CA ALA A 84 -4.63 -0.94 -4.84
C ALA A 84 -6.10 -1.14 -4.48
N ILE A 85 -6.99 -0.41 -5.14
CA ILE A 85 -8.42 -0.65 -4.99
C ILE A 85 -8.79 -1.73 -6.01
N GLU A 86 -9.34 -2.82 -5.51
CA GLU A 86 -10.04 -3.81 -6.32
C GLU A 86 -11.30 -3.09 -6.81
N ALA A 87 -11.40 -2.88 -8.13
CA ALA A 87 -12.66 -2.44 -8.70
C ALA A 87 -13.65 -3.59 -8.51
N GLY A 88 -14.39 -3.56 -7.39
CA GLY A 88 -15.47 -4.49 -7.14
C GLY A 88 -16.46 -4.40 -8.30
N ASP A 89 -16.62 -5.53 -9.00
CA ASP A 89 -17.60 -5.73 -10.07
C ASP A 89 -19.03 -5.48 -9.57
#